data_AF-A0A0F9IX27-F1
#
_entry.id   AF-A0A0F9IX27-F1
#
_cell.length_a   1.000
_cell.length_b   1.000
_cell.length_c   1.000
_cell.angle_alpha   90.00
_cell.angle_beta   90.00
_cell.angle_gamma   90.00
#
_symmetry.space_group_name_H-M   'P 1'
#
loop_
_entity.id
_entity.type
_entity.pdbx_description
1 polymer ?
#
loop_
_entity_poly.entity_id
_entity_poly.type
_entity_poly.pdbx_seq_one_letter_code
_entity_poly.pdbx_strand_id
1 'polypeptide(L)'
;MAIIITTVRRKVAMKRLITVAILTAMLIIQAVALSYADGLVIYTARKEHLVKPLFDAYTKKTGVEIKYITDKAGPLLARLKAEGKNTPADLLITVDAGNLWHAAKEGLLQPVDSKTLKANVPAHFRDPGDRWFGLSVRARTIVYSSERVKPSDMTTYEDLADPKWKARLCLRTSKKVYNQSLVGMMIAEHGAKKTERIVRGWVGNLAAKPFSNDTKVMEAISAGLCDLGVVNTYYFGRLLKKKPDLKLALFWPNQKENGVHVNVSGAGVTTHAKNRDEAVRFLEWLSSKEAQGTFAEVNMEYPVNTDVPVHPIVKSWGAFKGNEVNVSRAGENQAEAIRLMDRARYK
;
A
#
# COMPACT_ATOMS: atom_id res chain seq x y z
N MET A 1 -13.45 -56.66 -59.42
CA MET A 1 -14.29 -55.80 -58.54
C MET A 1 -13.84 -55.74 -57.08
N ALA A 2 -13.23 -56.78 -56.49
CA ALA A 2 -12.88 -56.80 -55.05
C ALA A 2 -11.74 -55.84 -54.60
N ILE A 3 -10.78 -55.52 -55.48
CA ILE A 3 -9.60 -54.70 -55.13
C ILE A 3 -9.94 -53.19 -55.04
N ILE A 4 -10.88 -52.71 -55.85
CA ILE A 4 -11.30 -51.30 -55.86
C ILE A 4 -12.10 -50.95 -54.60
N ILE A 5 -12.90 -51.90 -54.09
CA ILE A 5 -13.74 -51.71 -52.89
C ILE A 5 -12.88 -51.57 -51.62
N THR A 6 -11.73 -52.25 -51.56
CA THR A 6 -10.81 -52.20 -50.42
C THR A 6 -10.04 -50.88 -50.34
N THR A 7 -9.65 -50.31 -51.48
CA THR A 7 -8.96 -49.01 -51.52
C THR A 7 -9.87 -47.84 -51.14
N VAL A 8 -11.14 -47.88 -51.58
CA VAL A 8 -12.16 -46.87 -51.22
C VAL A 8 -12.48 -46.92 -49.73
N ARG A 9 -12.64 -48.12 -49.15
CA ARG A 9 -12.87 -48.28 -47.69
C ARG A 9 -11.71 -47.73 -46.85
N ARG A 10 -10.45 -47.94 -47.27
CA ARG A 10 -9.27 -47.37 -46.58
C ARG A 10 -9.21 -45.84 -46.64
N LYS A 11 -9.52 -45.22 -47.79
CA LYS A 11 -9.56 -43.75 -47.92
C LYS A 11 -10.69 -43.13 -47.09
N VAL A 12 -11.85 -43.78 -47.00
CA VAL A 12 -12.97 -43.32 -46.16
C VAL A 12 -12.64 -43.46 -44.66
N ALA A 13 -12.00 -44.57 -44.26
CA ALA A 13 -11.55 -44.76 -42.88
C ALA A 13 -10.49 -43.72 -42.47
N MET A 14 -9.51 -43.44 -43.34
CA MET A 14 -8.47 -42.44 -43.08
C MET A 14 -9.03 -41.02 -42.95
N LYS A 15 -10.00 -40.64 -43.80
CA LYS A 15 -10.71 -39.36 -43.69
C LYS A 15 -11.47 -39.25 -42.37
N ARG A 16 -12.16 -40.30 -41.95
CA ARG A 16 -12.88 -40.32 -40.65
C ARG A 16 -11.93 -40.19 -39.45
N LEU A 17 -10.77 -40.84 -39.50
CA LEU A 17 -9.73 -40.72 -38.46
C LEU A 17 -9.17 -39.30 -38.37
N ILE A 18 -8.91 -38.64 -39.50
CA ILE A 18 -8.44 -37.24 -39.54
C ILE A 18 -9.52 -36.28 -39.02
N THR A 19 -10.80 -36.47 -39.40
CA THR A 19 -11.90 -35.64 -38.91
C THR A 19 -12.09 -35.77 -37.40
N VAL A 20 -11.97 -36.99 -36.85
CA VAL A 20 -12.06 -37.24 -35.40
C VAL A 20 -10.87 -36.62 -34.66
N ALA A 21 -9.65 -36.70 -35.20
CA ALA A 21 -8.46 -36.07 -34.61
C ALA A 21 -8.55 -34.53 -34.58
N ILE A 22 -9.11 -33.90 -35.63
CA ILE A 22 -9.30 -32.44 -35.68
C ILE A 22 -10.38 -32.00 -34.68
N LEU A 23 -11.50 -32.75 -34.59
CA LEU A 23 -12.57 -32.47 -33.64
C LEU A 23 -12.12 -32.62 -32.18
N THR A 24 -11.28 -33.62 -31.88
CA THR A 24 -10.71 -33.78 -30.54
C THR A 24 -9.68 -32.71 -30.20
N ALA A 25 -8.84 -32.29 -31.15
CA ALA A 25 -7.93 -31.18 -30.95
C ALA A 25 -8.66 -29.84 -30.69
N MET A 26 -9.77 -29.58 -31.40
CA MET A 26 -10.62 -28.41 -31.14
C MET A 26 -11.30 -28.46 -29.77
N LEU A 27 -11.76 -29.64 -29.33
CA LEU A 27 -12.34 -29.81 -27.99
C LEU A 27 -11.31 -29.56 -26.87
N ILE A 28 -10.07 -30.00 -27.07
CA ILE A 28 -8.98 -29.78 -26.11
C ILE A 28 -8.62 -28.29 -26.03
N ILE A 29 -8.61 -27.58 -27.17
CA ILE A 29 -8.35 -26.12 -27.19
C ILE A 29 -9.49 -25.34 -26.50
N GLN A 30 -10.75 -25.77 -26.64
CA GLN A 30 -11.87 -25.14 -25.92
C GLN A 30 -11.88 -25.44 -24.42
N ALA A 31 -11.46 -26.65 -24.01
CA ALA A 31 -11.33 -27.00 -22.59
C ALA A 31 -10.22 -26.20 -21.88
N VAL A 32 -9.15 -25.84 -22.59
CA VAL A 32 -8.08 -24.98 -22.07
C VAL A 32 -8.51 -23.50 -21.99
N ALA A 33 -9.49 -23.08 -22.80
CA ALA A 33 -10.06 -21.72 -22.72
C ALA A 33 -11.11 -21.57 -21.60
N LEU A 34 -11.85 -22.65 -21.25
CA LEU A 34 -12.87 -22.61 -20.19
C LEU A 34 -12.31 -22.65 -18.75
N SER A 35 -11.06 -23.05 -18.55
CA SER A 35 -10.43 -23.07 -17.21
C SER A 35 -9.97 -21.70 -16.70
N TYR A 36 -10.16 -20.62 -17.48
CA TYR A 36 -9.90 -19.23 -17.08
C TYR A 36 -11.11 -18.54 -16.38
N ALA A 37 -12.22 -19.25 -16.16
CA ALA A 37 -13.52 -18.63 -15.90
C ALA A 37 -13.85 -18.25 -14.43
N ASP A 38 -12.98 -18.46 -13.44
CA ASP A 38 -13.32 -18.11 -12.04
C ASP A 38 -12.94 -16.66 -11.64
N GLY A 39 -12.21 -15.92 -12.49
CA GLY A 39 -11.81 -14.54 -12.23
C GLY A 39 -10.94 -14.38 -10.98
N LEU A 40 -10.70 -13.15 -10.55
CA LEU A 40 -10.03 -12.82 -9.30
C LEU A 40 -10.99 -12.17 -8.32
N VAL A 41 -10.95 -12.59 -7.06
CA VAL A 41 -11.68 -11.91 -5.99
C VAL A 41 -10.71 -11.14 -5.09
N ILE A 42 -10.87 -9.83 -5.01
CA ILE A 42 -9.96 -8.94 -4.27
C ILE A 42 -10.68 -8.29 -3.09
N TYR A 43 -10.16 -8.46 -1.89
CA TYR A 43 -10.56 -7.66 -0.74
C TYR A 43 -9.63 -6.47 -0.61
N THR A 44 -10.18 -5.25 -0.58
CA THR A 44 -9.36 -4.03 -0.62
C THR A 44 -9.77 -3.00 0.42
N ALA A 45 -8.78 -2.53 1.21
CA ALA A 45 -8.98 -1.44 2.15
C ALA A 45 -8.83 -0.04 1.50
N ARG A 46 -8.56 0.01 0.19
CA ARG A 46 -8.53 1.26 -0.59
C ARG A 46 -9.93 1.59 -1.09
N LYS A 47 -10.19 2.88 -1.31
CA LYS A 47 -11.47 3.33 -1.87
C LYS A 47 -11.58 2.92 -3.33
N GLU A 48 -12.79 2.56 -3.75
CA GLU A 48 -13.08 2.05 -5.09
C GLU A 48 -12.49 2.92 -6.21
N HIS A 49 -12.72 4.24 -6.19
CA HIS A 49 -12.19 5.16 -7.19
C HIS A 49 -10.64 5.17 -7.30
N LEU A 50 -9.93 4.63 -6.31
CA LEU A 50 -8.46 4.52 -6.32
C LEU A 50 -7.95 3.19 -6.88
N VAL A 51 -8.81 2.18 -7.05
CA VAL A 51 -8.41 0.83 -7.46
C VAL A 51 -9.14 0.35 -8.71
N LYS A 52 -10.39 0.78 -8.93
CA LYS A 52 -11.19 0.37 -10.09
C LYS A 52 -10.48 0.64 -11.43
N PRO A 53 -9.83 1.81 -11.66
CA PRO A 53 -9.13 2.03 -12.93
C PRO A 53 -8.02 1.00 -13.22
N LEU A 54 -7.34 0.51 -12.17
CA LEU A 54 -6.32 -0.53 -12.29
C LEU A 54 -6.93 -1.89 -12.58
N PHE A 55 -8.03 -2.20 -11.92
CA PHE A 55 -8.77 -3.45 -12.15
C PHE A 55 -9.30 -3.49 -13.58
N ASP A 56 -9.93 -2.42 -14.04
CA ASP A 56 -10.44 -2.31 -15.41
C ASP A 56 -9.30 -2.42 -16.45
N ALA A 57 -8.14 -1.80 -16.18
CA ALA A 57 -6.97 -1.89 -17.06
C ALA A 57 -6.41 -3.32 -17.14
N TYR A 58 -6.34 -4.03 -16.01
CA TYR A 58 -5.90 -5.42 -15.99
C TYR A 58 -6.88 -6.33 -16.74
N THR A 59 -8.18 -6.23 -16.44
CA THR A 59 -9.24 -6.98 -17.11
C THR A 59 -9.20 -6.75 -18.62
N LYS A 60 -9.06 -5.49 -19.07
CA LYS A 60 -8.95 -5.15 -20.49
C LYS A 60 -7.72 -5.78 -21.15
N LYS A 61 -6.62 -5.91 -20.41
CA LYS A 61 -5.35 -6.44 -20.90
C LYS A 61 -5.34 -7.97 -20.99
N THR A 62 -5.90 -8.65 -19.99
CA THR A 62 -5.74 -10.10 -19.79
C THR A 62 -7.01 -10.90 -20.04
N GLY A 63 -8.17 -10.24 -20.06
CA GLY A 63 -9.48 -10.90 -20.06
C GLY A 63 -9.91 -11.46 -18.69
N VAL A 64 -9.10 -11.30 -17.65
CA VAL A 64 -9.40 -11.82 -16.30
C VAL A 64 -10.38 -10.88 -15.60
N GLU A 65 -11.58 -11.37 -15.30
CA GLU A 65 -12.55 -10.59 -14.53
C GLU A 65 -12.11 -10.40 -13.09
N ILE A 66 -12.18 -9.15 -12.59
CA ILE A 66 -11.90 -8.82 -11.19
C ILE A 66 -13.20 -8.47 -10.47
N LYS A 67 -13.54 -9.27 -9.46
CA LYS A 67 -14.57 -9.00 -8.45
C LYS A 67 -13.89 -8.45 -7.21
N TYR A 68 -14.49 -7.46 -6.55
CA TYR A 68 -13.87 -6.89 -5.35
C TYR A 68 -14.86 -6.46 -4.28
N ILE A 69 -14.37 -6.43 -3.04
CA ILE A 69 -15.08 -5.87 -1.88
C ILE A 69 -14.21 -4.81 -1.24
N THR A 70 -14.78 -3.63 -1.01
CA THR A 70 -14.12 -2.54 -0.29
C THR A 70 -14.64 -2.43 1.14
N ASP A 71 -13.76 -2.37 2.13
CA ASP A 71 -14.12 -2.00 3.51
C ASP A 71 -12.88 -1.41 4.23
N LYS A 72 -12.92 -1.21 5.54
CA LYS A 72 -11.76 -0.87 6.36
C LYS A 72 -10.90 -2.12 6.58
N ALA A 73 -9.59 -1.92 6.80
CA ALA A 73 -8.65 -3.01 7.03
C ALA A 73 -9.09 -4.00 8.13
N GLY A 74 -9.45 -3.50 9.32
CA GLY A 74 -9.88 -4.35 10.44
C GLY A 74 -11.04 -5.30 10.10
N PRO A 75 -12.19 -4.80 9.61
CA PRO A 75 -13.28 -5.63 9.10
C PRO A 75 -12.87 -6.64 8.03
N LEU A 76 -12.02 -6.27 7.06
CA LEU A 76 -11.54 -7.21 6.04
C LEU A 76 -10.67 -8.33 6.62
N LEU A 77 -9.77 -8.01 7.56
CA LEU A 77 -8.95 -9.02 8.24
C LEU A 77 -9.84 -9.98 9.05
N ALA A 78 -10.79 -9.45 9.81
CA ALA A 78 -11.75 -10.25 10.57
C ALA A 78 -12.59 -11.15 9.66
N ARG A 79 -13.01 -10.63 8.50
CA ARG A 79 -13.75 -11.38 7.48
C ARG A 79 -12.92 -12.52 6.90
N LEU A 80 -11.69 -12.25 6.43
CA LEU A 80 -10.79 -13.29 5.91
C LEU A 80 -10.57 -14.41 6.93
N LYS A 81 -10.38 -14.04 8.19
CA LYS A 81 -10.22 -14.98 9.29
C LYS A 81 -11.46 -15.84 9.51
N ALA A 82 -12.64 -15.22 9.52
CA ALA A 82 -13.92 -15.92 9.72
C ALA A 82 -14.27 -16.85 8.55
N GLU A 83 -13.98 -16.43 7.31
CA GLU A 83 -14.22 -17.24 6.12
C GLU A 83 -13.25 -18.43 6.02
N GLY A 84 -12.00 -18.29 6.50
CA GLY A 84 -11.01 -19.35 6.54
C GLY A 84 -10.81 -20.02 5.18
N LYS A 85 -10.82 -21.36 5.14
CA LYS A 85 -10.69 -22.15 3.91
C LYS A 85 -11.77 -21.88 2.86
N ASN A 86 -12.90 -21.29 3.27
CA ASN A 86 -14.03 -21.00 2.40
C ASN A 86 -13.99 -19.58 1.83
N THR A 87 -12.98 -18.77 2.17
CA THR A 87 -12.89 -17.41 1.62
C THR A 87 -12.88 -17.44 0.10
N PRO A 88 -13.68 -16.60 -0.57
CA PRO A 88 -13.56 -16.42 -2.00
C PRO A 88 -12.36 -15.55 -2.36
N ALA A 89 -11.81 -14.77 -1.42
CA ALA A 89 -10.77 -13.78 -1.70
C ALA A 89 -9.45 -14.44 -2.06
N ASP A 90 -8.89 -14.05 -3.20
CA ASP A 90 -7.57 -14.48 -3.68
C ASP A 90 -6.47 -13.52 -3.24
N LEU A 91 -6.80 -12.24 -3.09
CA LEU A 91 -5.84 -11.18 -2.80
C LEU A 91 -6.39 -10.17 -1.79
N LEU A 92 -5.54 -9.75 -0.85
CA LEU A 92 -5.81 -8.64 0.06
C LEU A 92 -4.96 -7.43 -0.36
N ILE A 93 -5.61 -6.31 -0.69
CA ILE A 93 -4.95 -5.00 -0.86
C ILE A 93 -5.27 -4.17 0.38
N THR A 94 -4.26 -3.60 1.03
CA THR A 94 -4.49 -2.71 2.17
C THR A 94 -3.53 -1.53 2.19
N VAL A 95 -3.74 -0.64 3.15
CA VAL A 95 -2.85 0.48 3.45
C VAL A 95 -2.13 0.20 4.76
N ASP A 96 -0.92 0.71 4.89
CA ASP A 96 -0.06 0.55 6.07
C ASP A 96 0.58 -0.84 6.22
N ALA A 97 1.91 -0.86 6.31
CA ALA A 97 2.69 -2.07 6.56
C ALA A 97 2.31 -2.76 7.87
N GLY A 98 1.83 -2.03 8.88
CA GLY A 98 1.33 -2.63 10.12
C GLY A 98 0.12 -3.53 9.88
N ASN A 99 -0.82 -3.12 9.01
CA ASN A 99 -1.97 -3.96 8.67
C ASN A 99 -1.56 -5.21 7.86
N LEU A 100 -0.62 -5.06 6.94
CA LEU A 100 -0.05 -6.18 6.17
C LEU A 100 0.67 -7.17 7.08
N TRP A 101 1.46 -6.67 8.02
CA TRP A 101 2.15 -7.48 9.02
C TRP A 101 1.16 -8.25 9.89
N HIS A 102 0.09 -7.61 10.38
CA HIS A 102 -0.94 -8.30 11.17
C HIS A 102 -1.64 -9.40 10.35
N ALA A 103 -2.02 -9.12 9.10
CA ALA A 103 -2.60 -10.13 8.23
C ALA A 103 -1.67 -11.34 8.05
N ALA A 104 -0.37 -11.10 7.82
CA ALA A 104 0.63 -12.15 7.70
C ALA A 104 0.88 -12.89 9.02
N LYS A 105 0.88 -12.19 10.16
CA LYS A 105 1.08 -12.77 11.50
C LYS A 105 -0.08 -13.64 11.93
N GLU A 106 -1.30 -13.30 11.51
CA GLU A 106 -2.51 -14.09 11.69
C GLU A 106 -2.65 -15.25 10.70
N GLY A 107 -1.67 -15.45 9.80
CA GLY A 107 -1.69 -16.56 8.83
C GLY A 107 -2.72 -16.36 7.72
N LEU A 108 -3.14 -15.13 7.44
CA LEU A 108 -4.11 -14.81 6.39
C LEU A 108 -3.48 -14.66 5.01
N LEU A 109 -2.16 -14.52 4.93
CA LEU A 109 -1.38 -14.35 3.71
C LEU A 109 -0.36 -15.49 3.55
N GLN A 110 -0.16 -15.94 2.31
CA GLN A 110 0.82 -16.97 1.97
C GLN A 110 2.07 -16.38 1.28
N PRO A 111 3.25 -17.00 1.45
CA PRO A 111 4.47 -16.58 0.75
C PRO A 111 4.35 -16.66 -0.78
N VAL A 112 4.97 -15.70 -1.47
CA VAL A 112 5.08 -15.64 -2.93
C VAL A 112 6.55 -15.46 -3.30
N ASP A 113 7.19 -16.55 -3.73
CA ASP A 113 8.55 -16.47 -4.28
C ASP A 113 8.51 -16.01 -5.74
N SER A 114 8.60 -14.70 -5.95
CA SER A 114 8.62 -14.07 -7.28
C SER A 114 9.88 -13.23 -7.46
N LYS A 115 10.66 -13.55 -8.50
CA LYS A 115 11.80 -12.75 -8.93
C LYS A 115 11.36 -11.35 -9.38
N THR A 116 10.21 -11.26 -10.04
CA THR A 116 9.62 -9.99 -10.51
C THR A 116 9.31 -9.08 -9.33
N LEU A 117 8.62 -9.59 -8.30
CA LEU A 117 8.31 -8.79 -7.11
C LEU A 117 9.57 -8.39 -6.34
N LYS A 118 10.55 -9.28 -6.21
CA LYS A 118 11.82 -8.99 -5.53
C LYS A 118 12.67 -7.94 -6.26
N ALA A 119 12.59 -7.90 -7.59
CA ALA A 119 13.26 -6.88 -8.40
C ALA A 119 12.52 -5.54 -8.37
N ASN A 120 11.19 -5.55 -8.44
CA ASN A 120 10.38 -4.33 -8.53
C ASN A 120 10.12 -3.66 -7.17
N VAL A 121 10.20 -4.40 -6.07
CA VAL A 121 9.87 -3.91 -4.72
C VAL A 121 11.12 -3.98 -3.83
N PRO A 122 11.69 -2.83 -3.43
CA PRO A 122 12.84 -2.78 -2.54
C PRO A 122 12.62 -3.60 -1.26
N ALA A 123 13.70 -4.23 -0.76
CA ALA A 123 13.62 -5.17 0.36
C ALA A 123 12.97 -4.57 1.63
N HIS A 124 13.16 -3.28 1.89
CA HIS A 124 12.56 -2.59 3.04
C HIS A 124 11.08 -2.28 2.88
N PHE A 125 10.49 -2.50 1.70
CA PHE A 125 9.06 -2.32 1.39
C PHE A 125 8.27 -3.63 1.22
N ARG A 126 8.87 -4.77 1.53
CA ARG A 126 8.22 -6.09 1.48
C ARG A 126 8.50 -6.91 2.74
N ASP A 127 7.65 -7.91 2.97
CA ASP A 127 7.81 -8.86 4.06
C ASP A 127 9.12 -9.66 3.90
N PRO A 128 9.94 -9.83 4.95
CA PRO A 128 11.09 -10.74 4.88
C PRO A 128 10.72 -12.19 4.59
N GLY A 129 9.48 -12.60 4.88
CA GLY A 129 8.92 -13.91 4.54
C GLY A 129 8.15 -13.94 3.22
N ASP A 130 8.24 -12.88 2.40
CA ASP A 130 7.61 -12.77 1.08
C ASP A 130 6.07 -12.97 1.08
N ARG A 131 5.38 -12.70 2.20
CA ARG A 131 3.90 -12.83 2.32
C ARG A 131 3.14 -11.59 1.82
N TRP A 132 3.80 -10.45 1.72
CA TRP A 132 3.22 -9.21 1.21
C TRP A 132 4.29 -8.29 0.63
N PHE A 133 3.85 -7.42 -0.28
CA PHE A 133 4.69 -6.52 -1.04
C PHE A 133 4.06 -5.13 -1.08
N GLY A 134 4.88 -4.08 -0.92
CA GLY A 134 4.48 -2.71 -1.18
C GLY A 134 4.12 -2.51 -2.66
N LEU A 135 3.16 -1.63 -2.91
CA LEU A 135 2.63 -1.25 -4.22
C LEU A 135 2.67 0.27 -4.42
N SER A 136 2.79 1.05 -3.36
CA SER A 136 3.10 2.48 -3.43
C SER A 136 3.67 2.92 -2.11
N VAL A 137 4.39 4.03 -2.14
CA VAL A 137 5.05 4.61 -0.98
C VAL A 137 4.40 5.95 -0.64
N ARG A 138 4.23 6.21 0.65
CA ARG A 138 3.81 7.50 1.18
C ARG A 138 4.79 7.94 2.25
N ALA A 139 5.17 9.22 2.22
CA ALA A 139 5.96 9.83 3.27
C ALA A 139 5.04 10.47 4.31
N ARG A 140 5.32 10.23 5.59
CA ARG A 140 4.65 10.92 6.70
C ARG A 140 5.61 11.95 7.26
N THR A 141 5.40 13.21 6.91
CA THR A 141 6.39 14.27 7.06
C THR A 141 5.83 15.47 7.80
N ILE A 142 6.70 16.44 8.11
CA ILE A 142 6.29 17.70 8.73
C ILE A 142 5.67 18.61 7.67
N VAL A 143 4.51 19.19 7.98
CA VAL A 143 3.90 20.30 7.24
C VAL A 143 3.90 21.52 8.13
N TYR A 144 4.19 22.70 7.58
CA TYR A 144 4.30 23.93 8.33
C TYR A 144 3.75 25.13 7.55
N SER A 145 3.42 26.21 8.26
CA SER A 145 3.09 27.50 7.64
C SER A 145 4.36 28.18 7.15
N SER A 146 4.46 28.42 5.84
CA SER A 146 5.61 29.10 5.24
C SER A 146 5.71 30.58 5.60
N GLU A 147 4.68 31.14 6.23
CA GLU A 147 4.66 32.53 6.72
C GLU A 147 5.20 32.66 8.15
N ARG A 148 5.18 31.58 8.94
CA ARG A 148 5.43 31.64 10.40
C ARG A 148 6.58 30.75 10.88
N VAL A 149 7.06 29.82 10.05
CA VAL A 149 8.16 28.92 10.38
C VAL A 149 9.18 28.92 9.26
N LYS A 150 10.46 29.06 9.61
CA LYS A 150 11.55 28.91 8.65
C LYS A 150 12.00 27.44 8.62
N PRO A 151 12.36 26.90 7.44
CA PRO A 151 12.90 25.53 7.36
C PRO A 151 14.09 25.28 8.29
N SER A 152 14.92 26.30 8.53
CA SER A 152 16.08 26.25 9.44
C SER A 152 15.72 25.98 10.89
N ASP A 153 14.47 26.22 11.28
CA ASP A 153 14.02 26.05 12.67
C ASP A 153 13.70 24.59 12.98
N MET A 154 13.55 23.74 11.95
CA MET A 154 13.17 22.33 12.05
C MET A 154 14.35 21.44 11.64
N THR A 155 14.43 20.25 12.24
CA THR A 155 15.47 19.27 11.89
C THR A 155 14.91 17.85 11.77
N THR A 156 14.32 17.34 12.86
CA THR A 156 13.89 15.95 12.97
C THR A 156 12.49 15.81 13.54
N TYR A 157 11.95 14.59 13.58
CA TYR A 157 10.73 14.32 14.34
C TYR A 157 10.94 14.55 15.84
N GLU A 158 12.13 14.23 16.36
CA GLU A 158 12.51 14.43 17.75
C GLU A 158 12.48 15.91 18.14
N ASP A 159 12.91 16.79 17.23
CA ASP A 159 12.93 18.24 17.42
C ASP A 159 11.54 18.82 17.74
N LEU A 160 10.46 18.17 17.29
CA LEU A 160 9.09 18.58 17.64
C LEU A 160 8.78 18.48 19.15
N ALA A 161 9.63 17.81 19.92
CA ALA A 161 9.56 17.75 21.39
C ALA A 161 10.23 18.96 22.08
N ASP A 162 10.96 19.79 21.35
CA ASP A 162 11.66 20.96 21.90
C ASP A 162 10.65 22.04 22.36
N PRO A 163 10.86 22.67 23.54
CA PRO A 163 9.96 23.71 24.05
C PRO A 163 9.74 24.92 23.12
N LYS A 164 10.60 25.16 22.13
CA LYS A 164 10.38 26.20 21.10
C LYS A 164 9.10 26.01 20.29
N TRP A 165 8.54 24.78 20.29
CA TRP A 165 7.28 24.43 19.64
C TRP A 165 6.08 24.43 20.59
N LYS A 166 6.24 24.88 21.84
CA LYS A 166 5.16 24.90 22.82
C LYS A 166 3.94 25.69 22.32
N ALA A 167 2.78 25.05 22.32
CA ALA A 167 1.53 25.59 21.77
C ALA A 167 1.59 25.96 20.27
N ARG A 168 2.52 25.37 19.51
CA ARG A 168 2.68 25.59 18.07
C ARG A 168 2.49 24.32 17.24
N LEU A 169 2.40 23.15 17.88
CA LEU A 169 2.26 21.85 17.22
C LEU A 169 0.79 21.43 17.12
N CYS A 170 0.37 21.00 15.93
CA CYS A 170 -0.89 20.30 15.72
C CYS A 170 -0.66 18.89 15.22
N LEU A 171 -1.30 17.93 15.88
CA LEU A 171 -1.26 16.53 15.46
C LEU A 171 -2.68 15.98 15.30
N ARG A 172 -2.80 14.85 14.61
CA ARG A 172 -4.03 14.05 14.61
C ARG A 172 -4.01 13.01 15.73
N THR A 173 -5.17 12.42 16.02
CA THR A 173 -5.30 11.39 17.06
C THR A 173 -4.34 10.20 16.90
N SER A 174 -3.84 9.69 18.03
CA SER A 174 -3.00 8.49 18.15
C SER A 174 -3.72 7.19 17.73
N LYS A 175 -5.06 7.20 17.68
CA LYS A 175 -5.89 6.05 17.28
C LYS A 175 -5.76 5.65 15.80
N LYS A 176 -4.99 6.41 15.02
CA LYS A 176 -4.87 6.22 13.57
C LYS A 176 -3.56 5.53 13.25
N VAL A 177 -3.66 4.51 12.40
CA VAL A 177 -2.56 3.61 12.05
C VAL A 177 -1.30 4.35 11.59
N TYR A 178 -1.42 5.50 10.92
CA TYR A 178 -0.27 6.27 10.47
C TYR A 178 0.62 6.80 11.62
N ASN A 179 0.01 7.23 12.73
CA ASN A 179 0.76 7.64 13.91
C ASN A 179 1.28 6.43 14.68
N GLN A 180 0.50 5.35 14.75
CA GLN A 180 0.94 4.09 15.36
C GLN A 180 2.17 3.54 14.66
N SER A 181 2.20 3.57 13.32
CA SER A 181 3.33 3.12 12.51
C SER A 181 4.53 4.05 12.60
N LEU A 182 4.34 5.38 12.59
CA LEU A 182 5.44 6.33 12.84
C LEU A 182 6.10 6.07 14.20
N VAL A 183 5.29 6.00 15.27
CA VAL A 183 5.80 5.73 16.62
C VAL A 183 6.40 4.33 16.72
N GLY A 184 5.83 3.33 16.05
CA GLY A 184 6.39 1.98 15.98
C GLY A 184 7.77 1.94 15.32
N MET A 185 7.98 2.73 14.26
CA MET A 185 9.30 2.89 13.63
C MET A 185 10.27 3.64 14.55
N MET A 186 9.83 4.70 15.23
CA MET A 186 10.67 5.38 16.23
C MET A 186 11.09 4.43 17.37
N ILE A 187 10.22 3.51 17.79
CA ILE A 187 10.57 2.46 18.76
C ILE A 187 11.68 1.56 18.20
N ALA A 188 11.59 1.17 16.92
CA ALA A 188 12.62 0.36 16.28
C ALA A 188 13.98 1.09 16.21
N GLU A 189 13.98 2.42 16.04
CA GLU A 189 15.19 3.22 15.89
C GLU A 189 15.80 3.72 17.21
N HIS A 190 14.97 3.96 18.21
CA HIS A 190 15.36 4.65 19.45
C HIS A 190 15.10 3.84 20.71
N GLY A 191 14.36 2.74 20.60
CA GLY A 191 13.80 2.02 21.73
C GLY A 191 12.61 2.75 22.36
N ALA A 192 11.80 2.00 23.11
CA ALA A 192 10.56 2.48 23.70
C ALA A 192 10.77 3.66 24.67
N LYS A 193 11.80 3.60 25.52
CA LYS A 193 12.06 4.64 26.55
C LYS A 193 12.35 6.02 25.94
N LYS A 194 13.21 6.08 24.91
CA LYS A 194 13.53 7.35 24.24
C LYS A 194 12.33 7.85 23.45
N THR A 195 11.64 6.97 22.72
CA THR A 195 10.42 7.30 21.99
C THR A 195 9.33 7.88 22.89
N GLU A 196 9.13 7.33 24.08
CA GLU A 196 8.12 7.84 25.03
C GLU A 196 8.43 9.27 25.46
N ARG A 197 9.71 9.60 25.72
CA ARG A 197 10.10 10.97 26.05
C ARG A 197 9.81 11.94 24.91
N ILE A 198 10.13 11.54 23.68
CA ILE A 198 9.86 12.35 22.48
C ILE A 198 8.35 12.60 22.32
N VAL A 199 7.53 11.54 22.37
CA VAL A 199 6.07 11.64 22.22
C VAL A 199 5.45 12.47 23.36
N ARG A 200 5.96 12.38 24.59
CA ARG A 200 5.52 13.25 25.70
C ARG A 200 5.84 14.72 25.41
N GLY A 201 7.01 15.02 24.86
CA GLY A 201 7.36 16.37 24.43
C GLY A 201 6.42 16.88 23.33
N TRP A 202 6.08 16.06 22.34
CA TRP A 202 5.08 16.41 21.34
C TRP A 202 3.73 16.76 21.96
N VAL A 203 3.25 15.93 22.89
CA VAL A 203 1.99 16.18 23.61
C VAL A 203 2.06 17.47 24.42
N GLY A 204 3.19 17.74 25.07
CA GLY A 204 3.43 18.98 25.82
C GLY A 204 3.46 20.24 24.93
N ASN A 205 3.71 20.08 23.64
CA ASN A 205 3.79 21.15 22.66
C ASN A 205 2.49 21.39 21.86
N LEU A 206 1.44 20.60 22.10
CA LEU A 206 0.19 20.71 21.36
C LEU A 206 -0.50 22.08 21.58
N ALA A 207 -0.86 22.73 20.48
CA ALA A 207 -1.69 23.94 20.48
C ALA A 207 -3.18 23.64 20.73
N ALA A 208 -3.62 22.44 20.36
CA ALA A 208 -5.00 22.00 20.47
C ALA A 208 -5.07 20.48 20.70
N LYS A 209 -6.25 19.98 21.09
CA LYS A 209 -6.50 18.54 21.15
C LYS A 209 -6.27 17.91 19.76
N PRO A 210 -5.77 16.66 19.69
CA PRO A 210 -5.49 16.03 18.41
C PRO A 210 -6.70 15.98 17.46
N PHE A 211 -6.48 16.31 16.19
CA PHE A 211 -7.51 16.35 15.15
C PHE A 211 -7.90 14.95 14.63
N SER A 212 -9.06 14.85 13.97
CA SER A 212 -9.55 13.57 13.44
C SER A 212 -8.76 13.07 12.22
N ASN A 213 -8.18 13.97 11.41
CA ASN A 213 -7.47 13.66 10.18
C ASN A 213 -6.41 14.72 9.79
N ASP A 214 -5.52 14.35 8.85
CA ASP A 214 -4.41 15.18 8.37
C ASP A 214 -4.88 16.47 7.67
N THR A 215 -6.02 16.45 6.96
CA THR A 215 -6.58 17.66 6.34
C THR A 215 -6.95 18.70 7.39
N LYS A 216 -7.55 18.27 8.51
CA LYS A 216 -7.89 19.16 9.63
C LYS A 216 -6.64 19.74 10.32
N VAL A 217 -5.54 18.99 10.38
CA VAL A 217 -4.25 19.51 10.86
C VAL A 217 -3.77 20.65 9.95
N MET A 218 -3.76 20.45 8.63
CA MET A 218 -3.35 21.49 7.68
C MET A 218 -4.29 22.71 7.67
N GLU A 219 -5.61 22.49 7.79
CA GLU A 219 -6.58 23.59 7.92
C GLU A 219 -6.33 24.41 9.20
N ALA A 220 -6.02 23.75 10.33
CA ALA A 220 -5.68 24.44 11.58
C ALA A 220 -4.39 25.26 11.45
N ILE A 221 -3.37 24.73 10.77
CA ILE A 221 -2.13 25.48 10.49
C ILE A 221 -2.43 26.67 9.58
N SER A 222 -3.21 26.48 8.52
CA SER A 222 -3.60 27.57 7.62
C SER A 222 -4.41 28.65 8.32
N ALA A 223 -5.18 28.30 9.35
CA ALA A 223 -5.97 29.23 10.16
C ALA A 223 -5.17 29.92 11.28
N GLY A 224 -3.89 29.60 11.45
CA GLY A 224 -3.03 30.21 12.48
C GLY A 224 -3.21 29.65 13.89
N LEU A 225 -3.97 28.56 14.07
CA LEU A 225 -4.12 27.92 15.39
C LEU A 225 -2.81 27.26 15.87
N CYS A 226 -1.98 26.86 14.93
CA CYS A 226 -0.68 26.25 15.14
C CYS A 226 0.20 26.50 13.91
N ASP A 227 1.47 26.15 14.00
CA ASP A 227 2.45 26.52 13.00
C ASP A 227 2.96 25.34 12.20
N LEU A 228 2.92 24.14 12.78
CA LEU A 228 3.39 22.92 12.14
C LEU A 228 2.67 21.68 12.67
N GLY A 229 2.80 20.58 11.94
CA GLY A 229 2.21 19.29 12.26
C GLY A 229 2.78 18.16 11.42
N VAL A 230 2.31 16.93 11.65
CA VAL A 230 2.76 15.73 10.93
C VAL A 230 1.62 15.12 10.11
N VAL A 231 1.84 14.98 8.80
CA VAL A 231 0.83 14.52 7.83
C VAL A 231 1.44 13.60 6.77
N ASN A 232 0.60 12.83 6.08
CA ASN A 232 0.99 12.15 4.86
C ASN A 232 0.97 13.13 3.68
N THR A 233 1.99 13.08 2.84
CA THR A 233 2.18 13.99 1.69
C THR A 233 0.99 14.04 0.73
N TYR A 234 0.31 12.92 0.49
CA TYR A 234 -0.82 12.91 -0.43
C TYR A 234 -2.02 13.77 0.02
N TYR A 235 -2.20 13.98 1.34
CA TYR A 235 -3.25 14.90 1.80
C TYR A 235 -2.89 16.34 1.48
N PHE A 236 -1.60 16.69 1.61
CA PHE A 236 -1.08 18.00 1.20
C PHE A 236 -1.31 18.23 -0.29
N GLY A 237 -0.95 17.27 -1.15
CA GLY A 237 -1.19 17.36 -2.59
C GLY A 237 -2.68 17.55 -2.96
N ARG A 238 -3.57 16.78 -2.33
CA ARG A 238 -5.02 16.92 -2.58
C ARG A 238 -5.57 18.25 -2.11
N LEU A 239 -5.06 18.77 -0.99
CA LEU A 239 -5.50 20.04 -0.44
C LEU A 239 -4.96 21.20 -1.29
N LEU A 240 -3.69 21.16 -1.71
CA LEU A 240 -3.08 22.12 -2.63
C LEU A 240 -3.81 22.17 -3.97
N LYS A 241 -4.21 21.02 -4.53
CA LYS A 241 -5.03 20.99 -5.76
C LYS A 241 -6.37 21.70 -5.60
N LYS A 242 -6.97 21.66 -4.40
CA LYS A 242 -8.24 22.36 -4.10
C LYS A 242 -8.04 23.83 -3.74
N LYS A 243 -6.89 24.19 -3.18
CA LYS A 243 -6.55 25.52 -2.70
C LYS A 243 -5.09 25.85 -3.07
N PRO A 244 -4.83 26.29 -4.30
CA PRO A 244 -3.47 26.50 -4.80
C PRO A 244 -2.67 27.55 -4.01
N ASP A 245 -3.35 28.53 -3.42
CA ASP A 245 -2.71 29.65 -2.68
C ASP A 245 -2.34 29.32 -1.23
N LEU A 246 -2.43 28.04 -0.83
CA LEU A 246 -2.08 27.62 0.52
C LEU A 246 -0.64 27.96 0.88
N LYS A 247 -0.49 28.72 1.97
CA LYS A 247 0.80 29.08 2.57
C LYS A 247 1.32 27.97 3.48
N LEU A 248 1.32 26.75 2.95
CA LEU A 248 1.81 25.55 3.61
C LEU A 248 2.95 24.95 2.78
N ALA A 249 3.96 24.45 3.45
CA ALA A 249 5.06 23.74 2.82
C ALA A 249 5.37 22.43 3.57
N LEU A 250 5.97 21.49 2.85
CA LEU A 250 6.48 20.25 3.42
C LEU A 250 7.93 20.47 3.86
N PHE A 251 8.29 19.86 4.99
CA PHE A 251 9.65 19.76 5.47
C PHE A 251 9.99 18.27 5.59
N TRP A 252 11.16 17.88 5.09
CA TRP A 252 11.66 16.51 5.14
C TRP A 252 12.56 16.33 6.37
N PRO A 253 12.09 15.70 7.45
CA PRO A 253 12.88 15.54 8.67
C PRO A 253 13.95 14.46 8.55
N ASN A 254 14.89 14.47 9.50
CA ASN A 254 15.91 13.44 9.70
C ASN A 254 16.82 13.19 8.46
N GLN A 255 16.98 14.17 7.57
CA GLN A 255 17.79 14.03 6.34
C GLN A 255 19.29 13.83 6.62
N LYS A 256 19.77 14.30 7.76
CA LYS A 256 21.15 14.05 8.24
C LYS A 256 21.28 12.74 9.02
N GLU A 257 20.19 12.01 9.22
CA GLU A 257 20.10 10.76 9.96
C GLU A 257 19.52 9.66 9.05
N ASN A 258 18.51 8.91 9.51
CA ASN A 258 17.93 7.78 8.78
C ASN A 258 16.93 8.18 7.68
N GLY A 259 16.52 9.46 7.60
CA GLY A 259 15.57 9.95 6.61
C GLY A 259 14.10 9.92 7.06
N VAL A 260 13.22 10.37 6.17
CA VAL A 260 11.77 10.54 6.43
C VAL A 260 11.11 9.18 6.62
N HIS A 261 10.23 9.05 7.62
CA HIS A 261 9.37 7.88 7.73
C HIS A 261 8.51 7.72 6.48
N VAL A 262 8.73 6.58 5.81
CA VAL A 262 7.95 6.11 4.67
C VAL A 262 7.18 4.87 5.06
N ASN A 263 6.04 4.66 4.41
CA ASN A 263 5.19 3.51 4.63
C ASN A 263 4.48 3.15 3.32
N VAL A 264 3.92 1.95 3.21
CA VAL A 264 3.38 1.44 1.95
C VAL A 264 1.88 1.23 1.96
N SER A 265 1.25 1.39 0.81
CA SER A 265 0.10 0.55 0.50
C SER A 265 0.62 -0.70 -0.17
N GLY A 266 0.02 -1.84 0.09
CA GLY A 266 0.57 -3.10 -0.40
C GLY A 266 -0.49 -4.19 -0.48
N ALA A 267 -0.05 -5.35 -0.93
CA ALA A 267 -0.93 -6.50 -1.07
C ALA A 267 -0.20 -7.82 -0.79
N GLY A 268 -1.00 -8.84 -0.51
CA GLY A 268 -0.54 -10.22 -0.38
C GLY A 268 -1.60 -11.19 -0.89
N VAL A 269 -1.16 -12.35 -1.35
CA VAL A 269 -2.04 -13.45 -1.75
C VAL A 269 -2.59 -14.10 -0.49
N THR A 270 -3.91 -14.29 -0.42
CA THR A 270 -4.55 -14.86 0.77
C THR A 270 -4.16 -16.33 0.92
N THR A 271 -4.10 -16.85 2.14
CA THR A 271 -3.69 -18.24 2.42
C THR A 271 -4.54 -19.29 1.72
N HIS A 272 -5.82 -18.97 1.47
CA HIS A 272 -6.79 -19.87 0.86
C HIS A 272 -7.26 -19.41 -0.53
N ALA A 273 -6.44 -18.61 -1.22
CA ALA A 273 -6.69 -18.19 -2.60
C ALA A 273 -7.00 -19.40 -3.50
N LYS A 274 -8.12 -19.34 -4.22
CA LYS A 274 -8.55 -20.39 -5.16
C LYS A 274 -7.85 -20.20 -6.51
N ASN A 275 -7.56 -18.96 -6.86
CA ASN A 275 -6.90 -18.55 -8.10
C ASN A 275 -5.48 -18.04 -7.82
N ARG A 276 -4.68 -18.80 -7.06
CA ARG A 276 -3.36 -18.37 -6.57
C ARG A 276 -2.44 -17.85 -7.68
N ASP A 277 -2.29 -18.59 -8.78
CA ASP A 277 -1.35 -18.21 -9.83
C ASP A 277 -1.77 -16.92 -10.55
N GLU A 278 -3.08 -16.72 -10.71
CA GLU A 278 -3.61 -15.49 -11.26
C GLU A 278 -3.44 -14.32 -10.27
N ALA A 279 -3.60 -14.55 -8.96
CA ALA A 279 -3.35 -13.55 -7.94
C ALA A 279 -1.88 -13.12 -7.91
N VAL A 280 -0.95 -14.06 -8.10
CA VAL A 280 0.48 -13.77 -8.25
C VAL A 280 0.75 -12.95 -9.51
N ARG A 281 0.19 -13.32 -10.67
CA ARG A 281 0.35 -12.54 -11.92
C ARG A 281 -0.18 -11.12 -11.78
N PHE A 282 -1.34 -10.96 -11.14
CA PHE A 282 -1.91 -9.64 -10.88
C PHE A 282 -1.03 -8.82 -9.93
N LEU A 283 -0.49 -9.43 -8.87
CA LEU A 283 0.43 -8.78 -7.94
C LEU A 283 1.74 -8.35 -8.61
N GLU A 284 2.31 -9.20 -9.47
CA GLU A 284 3.47 -8.87 -10.30
C GLU A 284 3.17 -7.70 -11.24
N TRP A 285 2.03 -7.73 -11.92
CA TRP A 285 1.61 -6.64 -12.79
C TRP A 285 1.44 -5.33 -12.03
N LEU A 286 0.85 -5.35 -10.83
CA LEU A 286 0.72 -4.15 -9.99
C LEU A 286 2.08 -3.53 -9.62
N SER A 287 3.16 -4.32 -9.57
CA SER A 287 4.53 -3.85 -9.32
C SER A 287 5.25 -3.33 -10.58
N SER A 288 4.67 -3.53 -11.76
CA SER A 288 5.27 -3.17 -13.05
C SER A 288 5.21 -1.67 -13.33
N LYS A 289 6.04 -1.19 -14.28
CA LYS A 289 6.05 0.22 -14.71
C LYS A 289 4.68 0.70 -15.19
N GLU A 290 3.96 -0.16 -15.90
CA GLU A 290 2.64 0.13 -16.46
C GLU A 290 1.60 0.43 -15.37
N ALA A 291 1.50 -0.42 -14.34
CA ALA A 291 0.51 -0.25 -13.28
C ALA A 291 0.92 0.82 -12.25
N GLN A 292 2.22 0.89 -11.92
CA GLN A 292 2.73 1.78 -10.88
C GLN A 292 2.49 3.26 -11.16
N GLY A 293 2.56 3.68 -12.44
CA GLY A 293 2.23 5.05 -12.84
C GLY A 293 0.83 5.43 -12.37
N THR A 294 -0.18 4.65 -12.77
CA THR A 294 -1.57 4.89 -12.37
C THR A 294 -1.81 4.68 -10.88
N PHE A 295 -1.23 3.64 -10.27
CA PHE A 295 -1.44 3.33 -8.85
C PHE A 295 -0.96 4.45 -7.93
N ALA A 296 0.21 5.00 -8.21
CA ALA A 296 0.79 6.09 -7.44
C ALA A 296 0.11 7.43 -7.76
N GLU A 297 -0.11 7.74 -9.04
CA GLU A 297 -0.62 9.03 -9.50
C GLU A 297 -2.02 9.33 -8.98
N VAL A 298 -2.96 8.37 -9.09
CA VAL A 298 -4.37 8.57 -8.70
C VAL A 298 -4.50 8.98 -7.24
N ASN A 299 -3.56 8.55 -6.39
CA ASN A 299 -3.56 8.87 -4.97
C ASN A 299 -2.53 9.93 -4.55
N MET A 300 -1.72 10.47 -5.47
CA MET A 300 -0.56 11.33 -5.21
C MET A 300 0.47 10.69 -4.26
N GLU A 301 0.75 9.41 -4.49
CA GLU A 301 1.77 8.62 -3.80
C GLU A 301 3.05 8.53 -4.67
N TYR A 302 4.10 7.93 -4.11
CA TYR A 302 5.31 7.60 -4.84
C TYR A 302 5.21 6.15 -5.34
N PRO A 303 5.71 5.84 -6.55
CA PRO A 303 5.82 4.45 -6.97
C PRO A 303 6.79 3.70 -6.04
N VAL A 304 6.51 2.42 -5.79
CA VAL A 304 7.44 1.55 -5.06
C VAL A 304 8.57 1.05 -5.97
N ASN A 305 8.26 0.91 -7.27
CA ASN A 305 9.23 0.56 -8.29
C ASN A 305 10.09 1.77 -8.63
N THR A 306 11.37 1.70 -8.30
CA THR A 306 12.33 2.82 -8.42
C THR A 306 12.62 3.23 -9.86
N ASP A 307 12.31 2.37 -10.83
CA ASP A 307 12.44 2.69 -12.25
C ASP A 307 11.30 3.57 -12.78
N VAL A 308 10.22 3.75 -12.01
CA VAL A 308 9.05 4.51 -12.43
C VAL A 308 9.23 5.98 -12.03
N PRO A 309 9.14 6.93 -12.96
CA PRO A 309 9.28 8.33 -12.62
C PRO A 309 8.14 8.78 -11.69
N VAL A 310 8.50 9.57 -10.69
CA VAL A 310 7.53 10.21 -9.80
C VAL A 310 6.72 11.25 -10.58
N HIS A 311 5.40 11.24 -10.40
CA HIS A 311 4.50 12.20 -11.04
C HIS A 311 4.96 13.66 -10.79
N PRO A 312 4.89 14.58 -11.78
CA PRO A 312 5.44 15.94 -11.65
C PRO A 312 4.97 16.73 -10.41
N ILE A 313 3.69 16.59 -10.04
CA ILE A 313 3.13 17.23 -8.82
C ILE A 313 3.81 16.71 -7.56
N VAL A 314 4.10 15.41 -7.48
CA VAL A 314 4.76 14.82 -6.31
C VAL A 314 6.24 15.18 -6.32
N LYS A 315 6.88 15.18 -7.50
CA LYS A 315 8.27 15.60 -7.70
C LYS A 315 8.50 17.07 -7.31
N SER A 316 7.52 17.96 -7.49
CA SER A 316 7.64 19.38 -7.16
C SER A 316 7.75 19.67 -5.66
N TRP A 317 7.46 18.69 -4.79
CA TRP A 317 7.64 18.83 -3.33
C TRP A 317 9.11 18.71 -2.89
N GLY A 318 10.01 18.40 -3.82
CA GLY A 318 11.44 18.23 -3.56
C GLY A 318 11.82 16.77 -3.25
N ALA A 319 13.10 16.47 -3.45
CA ALA A 319 13.66 15.17 -3.14
C ALA A 319 13.90 15.01 -1.63
N PHE A 320 13.83 13.77 -1.14
CA PHE A 320 14.16 13.43 0.23
C PHE A 320 14.76 12.03 0.31
N LYS A 321 15.60 11.80 1.33
CA LYS A 321 16.01 10.47 1.77
C LYS A 321 14.87 9.87 2.61
N GLY A 322 14.32 8.76 2.15
CA GLY A 322 13.38 7.94 2.93
C GLY A 322 14.09 7.00 3.89
N ASN A 323 13.43 6.65 4.98
CA ASN A 323 13.91 5.69 5.95
C ASN A 323 13.85 4.26 5.40
N GLU A 324 14.99 3.57 5.38
CA GLU A 324 15.14 2.22 4.82
C GLU A 324 15.02 1.09 5.87
N VAL A 325 14.66 1.41 7.11
CA VAL A 325 14.24 0.37 8.07
C VAL A 325 13.03 -0.35 7.49
N ASN A 326 13.08 -1.68 7.47
CA ASN A 326 12.00 -2.48 6.89
C ASN A 326 10.65 -2.12 7.53
N VAL A 327 9.66 -1.80 6.70
CA VAL A 327 8.35 -1.31 7.14
C VAL A 327 7.56 -2.35 7.95
N SER A 328 7.95 -3.62 7.96
CA SER A 328 7.41 -4.65 8.86
C SER A 328 7.56 -4.27 10.34
N ARG A 329 8.63 -3.52 10.68
CA ARG A 329 8.90 -3.06 12.04
C ARG A 329 7.78 -2.17 12.60
N ALA A 330 7.03 -1.49 11.73
CA ALA A 330 5.85 -0.75 12.13
C ALA A 330 4.77 -1.65 12.74
N GLY A 331 4.55 -2.84 12.16
CA GLY A 331 3.61 -3.84 12.67
C GLY A 331 4.11 -4.52 13.95
N GLU A 332 5.37 -4.94 13.97
CA GLU A 332 6.00 -5.59 15.12
C GLU A 332 5.93 -4.74 16.39
N ASN A 333 6.14 -3.43 16.24
CA ASN A 333 6.13 -2.48 17.36
C ASN A 333 4.76 -1.83 17.58
N GLN A 334 3.74 -2.12 16.77
CA GLN A 334 2.48 -1.37 16.79
C GLN A 334 1.76 -1.45 18.14
N ALA A 335 1.72 -2.64 18.75
CA ALA A 335 1.10 -2.82 20.05
C ALA A 335 1.81 -2.00 21.14
N GLU A 336 3.13 -1.95 21.13
CA GLU A 336 3.89 -1.12 22.07
C GLU A 336 3.74 0.37 21.76
N ALA A 337 3.69 0.76 20.49
CA ALA A 337 3.43 2.15 20.09
C ALA A 337 2.08 2.65 20.62
N ILE A 338 1.03 1.82 20.57
CA ILE A 338 -0.29 2.15 21.12
C ILE A 338 -0.21 2.35 22.64
N ARG A 339 0.39 1.41 23.38
CA ARG A 339 0.55 1.53 24.84
C ARG A 339 1.39 2.74 25.23
N LEU A 340 2.47 3.00 24.49
CA LEU A 340 3.35 4.14 24.71
C LEU A 340 2.61 5.47 24.50
N MET A 341 1.87 5.60 23.40
CA MET A 341 1.07 6.81 23.14
C MET A 341 -0.01 7.02 24.21
N ASP A 342 -0.65 5.96 24.70
CA ASP A 342 -1.60 6.03 25.81
C ASP A 342 -0.93 6.51 27.11
N ARG A 343 0.21 5.91 27.51
CA ARG A 343 1.02 6.37 28.66
C ARG A 343 1.44 7.82 28.52
N ALA A 344 1.79 8.25 27.30
CA ALA A 344 2.16 9.63 26.97
C ALA A 344 0.96 10.60 26.95
N ARG A 345 -0.28 10.10 27.17
CA ARG A 345 -1.54 10.85 27.10
C ARG A 345 -1.82 11.46 25.73
N TYR A 346 -1.30 10.84 24.67
CA TYR A 346 -1.59 11.22 23.29
C TYR A 346 -2.95 10.65 22.87
N LYS A 347 -3.97 11.51 22.81
CA LYS A 347 -5.37 11.15 22.54
C LYS A 347 -5.69 10.79 21.09
#